data_AF-A0A2T5UQ59-F1
#
_entry.id   AF-A0A2T5UQ59-F1
#
_cell.length_a   1.000
_cell.length_b   1.000
_cell.length_c   1.000
_cell.angle_alpha   90.00
_cell.angle_beta   90.00
_cell.angle_gamma   90.00
#
_symmetry.space_group_name_H-M   'P 1'
#
loop_
_entity.id
_entity.type
_entity.pdbx_description
1 polymer ?
#
loop_
_entity_poly.entity_id
_entity_poly.type
_entity_poly.pdbx_seq_one_letter_code
_entity_poly.pdbx_strand_id
1 'polypeptide(L)'
;MSDEYFIADLRASFRRNPFITFWRPNNEGYTYPLVWAGRYSAEDVRSGGEYYTKCEGNTLARCAVPCDAVFWIAGEPARGLVDGDVGPVMPNTPNFRGYLRVSACRKPGEMLGGGGLHGPAAELLVDAIRSARRRTQEDLASYPLLHAVMDAFETSPWHARWLCEAAQIDPKTVITRLHARANDGGRS
;
A
#
# COMPACT_ATOMS: atom_id res chain seq x y z
N MET A 1 7.97 -12.09 -11.43
CA MET A 1 7.21 -11.82 -10.19
C MET A 1 5.92 -12.60 -10.33
N SER A 2 5.52 -13.36 -9.32
CA SER A 2 4.29 -14.17 -9.43
C SER A 2 3.08 -13.25 -9.32
N ASP A 3 2.23 -13.23 -10.34
CA ASP A 3 1.03 -12.37 -10.41
C ASP A 3 -0.11 -12.96 -9.57
N GLU A 4 0.15 -13.16 -8.27
CA GLU A 4 -0.84 -13.60 -7.30
C GLU A 4 -1.46 -12.40 -6.57
N TYR A 5 -2.75 -12.51 -6.28
CA TYR A 5 -3.53 -11.49 -5.61
C TYR A 5 -4.23 -12.05 -4.38
N PHE A 6 -4.32 -11.23 -3.34
CA PHE A 6 -5.30 -11.41 -2.29
C PHE A 6 -6.56 -10.62 -2.63
N ILE A 7 -7.72 -11.08 -2.17
CA ILE A 7 -8.96 -10.30 -2.24
C ILE A 7 -9.20 -9.67 -0.87
N ALA A 8 -9.00 -8.36 -0.78
CA ALA A 8 -9.25 -7.57 0.42
C ALA A 8 -10.71 -7.10 0.46
N ASP A 9 -11.37 -7.30 1.60
CA ASP A 9 -12.72 -6.82 1.85
C ASP A 9 -12.70 -5.61 2.79
N LEU A 10 -13.06 -4.47 2.22
CA LEU A 10 -13.00 -3.13 2.79
C LEU A 10 -14.42 -2.55 2.96
N ARG A 11 -15.47 -3.37 3.01
CA ARG A 11 -16.84 -2.87 3.22
C ARG A 11 -16.98 -2.11 4.55
N ALA A 12 -17.96 -1.21 4.63
CA ALA A 12 -18.11 -0.34 5.78
C ALA A 12 -18.35 -1.10 7.10
N SER A 13 -19.09 -2.21 7.05
CA SER A 13 -19.37 -3.03 8.24
C SER A 13 -18.13 -3.67 8.86
N PHE A 14 -17.04 -3.85 8.10
CA PHE A 14 -15.79 -4.44 8.58
C PHE A 14 -14.80 -3.39 9.10
N ARG A 15 -15.16 -2.11 9.14
CA ARG A 15 -14.25 -1.04 9.63
C ARG A 15 -13.88 -1.16 11.11
N ARG A 16 -14.67 -1.89 11.90
CA ARG A 16 -14.41 -2.11 13.33
C ARG A 16 -13.55 -3.34 13.61
N ASN A 17 -13.26 -4.15 12.59
CA ASN A 17 -12.38 -5.30 12.75
C ASN A 17 -10.95 -4.81 13.03
N PRO A 18 -10.16 -5.48 13.89
CA PRO A 18 -8.80 -5.07 14.20
C PRO A 18 -7.86 -5.19 12.98
N PHE A 19 -8.15 -6.11 12.08
CA PHE A 19 -7.35 -6.42 10.90
C PHE A 19 -8.17 -6.36 9.61
N ILE A 20 -7.48 -6.10 8.49
CA ILE A 20 -8.05 -6.22 7.16
C ILE A 20 -8.47 -7.67 6.96
N THR A 21 -9.67 -7.82 6.41
CA THR A 21 -10.25 -9.12 6.12
C THR A 21 -9.94 -9.51 4.68
N PHE A 22 -9.38 -10.69 4.49
CA PHE A 22 -9.10 -11.28 3.20
C PHE A 22 -10.01 -12.47 2.94
N TRP A 23 -10.20 -12.83 1.68
CA TRP A 23 -10.91 -14.05 1.32
C TRP A 23 -10.02 -15.27 1.52
N ARG A 24 -10.63 -16.39 1.93
CA ARG A 24 -9.96 -17.70 2.00
C ARG A 24 -9.85 -18.34 0.62
N PRO A 25 -8.97 -19.35 0.44
CA PRO A 25 -8.92 -20.13 -0.79
C PRO A 25 -10.31 -20.60 -1.24
N ASN A 26 -10.50 -20.72 -2.55
CA ASN A 26 -11.75 -21.19 -3.17
C ASN A 26 -13.00 -20.37 -2.82
N ASN A 27 -12.83 -19.11 -2.35
CA ASN A 27 -13.92 -18.22 -1.95
C ASN A 27 -14.69 -18.69 -0.71
N GLU A 28 -14.06 -19.51 0.14
CA GLU A 28 -14.68 -20.14 1.30
C GLU A 28 -14.56 -19.30 2.57
N GLY A 29 -15.19 -18.13 2.54
CA GLY A 29 -15.27 -17.24 3.69
C GLY A 29 -14.07 -16.31 3.83
N TYR A 30 -13.82 -15.91 5.07
CA TYR A 30 -12.96 -14.76 5.39
C TYR A 30 -11.89 -15.11 6.41
N THR A 31 -10.79 -14.36 6.38
CA THR A 31 -9.67 -14.55 7.29
C THR A 31 -8.87 -13.26 7.53
N TYR A 32 -8.13 -13.19 8.64
CA TYR A 32 -7.16 -12.13 8.89
C TYR A 32 -5.73 -12.55 8.54
N PRO A 33 -5.25 -13.77 8.93
CA PRO A 33 -3.89 -14.17 8.63
C PRO A 33 -3.67 -14.42 7.15
N LEU A 34 -2.62 -13.84 6.59
CA LEU A 34 -2.27 -13.96 5.18
C LEU A 34 -1.91 -15.41 4.80
N VAL A 35 -1.41 -16.20 5.75
CA VAL A 35 -1.14 -17.64 5.54
C VAL A 35 -2.41 -18.47 5.31
N TRP A 36 -3.58 -17.95 5.69
CA TRP A 36 -4.87 -18.59 5.46
C TRP A 36 -5.66 -17.95 4.32
N ALA A 37 -5.14 -16.87 3.74
CA ALA A 37 -5.78 -16.15 2.66
C ALA A 37 -5.61 -16.88 1.32
N GLY A 38 -6.63 -16.79 0.47
CA GLY A 38 -6.59 -17.32 -0.89
C GLY A 38 -5.65 -16.49 -1.76
N ARG A 39 -4.78 -17.18 -2.49
CA ARG A 39 -3.95 -16.58 -3.55
C ARG A 39 -4.61 -16.84 -4.87
N TYR A 40 -5.00 -15.77 -5.56
CA TYR A 40 -5.75 -15.82 -6.80
C TYR A 40 -4.84 -15.40 -7.95
N SER A 41 -4.92 -16.10 -9.07
CA SER A 41 -4.17 -15.70 -10.25
C SER A 41 -4.74 -14.40 -10.85
N ALA A 42 -3.93 -13.71 -11.66
CA ALA A 42 -4.41 -12.60 -12.47
C ALA A 42 -5.62 -12.98 -13.36
N GLU A 43 -5.67 -14.22 -13.83
CA GLU A 43 -6.77 -14.74 -14.64
C GLU A 43 -8.06 -14.92 -13.83
N ASP A 44 -7.98 -15.48 -12.62
CA ASP A 44 -9.11 -15.59 -11.71
C ASP A 44 -9.69 -14.21 -11.40
N VAL A 45 -8.81 -13.26 -11.05
CA VAL A 45 -9.22 -11.89 -10.73
C VAL A 45 -9.91 -11.22 -11.92
N ARG A 46 -9.34 -11.39 -13.12
CA ARG A 46 -9.87 -10.77 -14.36
C ARG A 46 -11.20 -11.40 -14.77
N SER A 47 -11.31 -12.72 -14.71
CA SER A 47 -12.53 -13.45 -15.07
C SER A 47 -13.66 -13.26 -14.05
N GLY A 48 -13.33 -13.18 -12.75
CA GLY A 48 -14.32 -12.99 -11.69
C GLY A 48 -14.91 -11.57 -11.62
N GLY A 49 -14.24 -10.56 -12.19
CA GLY A 49 -14.77 -9.22 -12.36
C GLY A 49 -15.33 -8.60 -11.07
N GLU A 50 -16.63 -8.31 -11.04
CA GLU A 50 -17.29 -7.70 -9.88
C GLU A 50 -17.32 -8.56 -8.62
N TYR A 51 -17.15 -9.87 -8.79
CA TYR A 51 -17.09 -10.79 -7.67
C TYR A 51 -15.88 -10.48 -6.78
N TYR A 52 -14.72 -10.22 -7.40
CA TYR A 52 -13.46 -9.91 -6.73
C TYR A 52 -13.19 -8.41 -6.57
N THR A 53 -13.82 -7.56 -7.38
CA THR A 53 -13.64 -6.11 -7.34
C THR A 53 -14.99 -5.41 -7.31
N LYS A 54 -15.39 -4.87 -6.15
CA LYS A 54 -16.71 -4.27 -5.94
C LYS A 54 -16.61 -2.89 -5.32
N CYS A 55 -17.35 -1.94 -5.88
CA CYS A 55 -17.60 -0.63 -5.30
C CYS A 55 -18.94 -0.62 -4.54
N GLU A 56 -18.99 0.07 -3.40
CA GLU A 56 -20.21 0.46 -2.70
C GLU A 56 -20.32 1.98 -2.78
N GLY A 57 -21.21 2.48 -3.64
CA GLY A 57 -21.19 3.88 -4.05
C GLY A 57 -19.84 4.23 -4.69
N ASN A 58 -19.22 5.33 -4.24
CA ASN A 58 -17.93 5.81 -4.74
C ASN A 58 -16.71 5.19 -4.03
N THR A 59 -16.92 4.17 -3.19
CA THR A 59 -15.83 3.56 -2.41
C THR A 59 -15.58 2.12 -2.85
N LEU A 60 -14.33 1.81 -3.16
CA LEU A 60 -13.90 0.44 -3.38
C LEU A 60 -14.00 -0.34 -2.06
N ALA A 61 -14.98 -1.24 -2.01
CA ALA A 61 -15.37 -2.04 -0.85
C ALA A 61 -14.80 -3.45 -0.92
N ARG A 62 -14.41 -3.92 -2.10
CA ARG A 62 -13.66 -5.16 -2.30
C ARG A 62 -12.70 -5.00 -3.45
N CYS A 63 -11.48 -5.48 -3.30
CA CYS A 63 -10.49 -5.40 -4.36
C CYS A 63 -9.46 -6.51 -4.32
N ALA A 64 -9.02 -6.94 -5.50
CA ALA A 64 -7.82 -7.72 -5.67
C ALA A 64 -6.58 -6.85 -5.49
N VAL A 65 -5.63 -7.28 -4.67
CA VAL A 65 -4.38 -6.57 -4.37
C VAL A 65 -3.20 -7.52 -4.54
N PRO A 66 -2.07 -7.09 -5.16
CA PRO A 66 -0.91 -7.96 -5.32
C PRO A 66 -0.42 -8.51 -3.97
N CYS A 67 -0.14 -9.80 -3.88
CA CYS A 67 0.31 -10.43 -2.64
C CYS A 67 1.55 -9.74 -2.04
N ASP A 68 2.53 -9.39 -2.89
CA ASP A 68 3.76 -8.72 -2.46
C ASP A 68 3.51 -7.35 -1.83
N ALA A 69 2.50 -6.61 -2.30
CA ALA A 69 2.14 -5.31 -1.73
C ALA A 69 1.60 -5.45 -0.30
N VAL A 70 0.89 -6.55 -0.02
CA VAL A 70 0.31 -6.81 1.31
C VAL A 70 1.36 -7.36 2.28
N PHE A 71 2.17 -8.34 1.85
CA PHE A 71 3.18 -8.95 2.70
C PHE A 71 4.22 -7.95 3.23
N TRP A 72 4.51 -6.90 2.47
CA TRP A 72 5.48 -5.87 2.86
C TRP A 72 5.11 -5.08 4.12
N ILE A 73 3.83 -4.96 4.42
CA ILE A 73 3.30 -4.10 5.49
C ILE A 73 2.52 -4.90 6.55
N ALA A 74 2.40 -6.20 6.35
CA ALA A 74 1.81 -7.11 7.33
C ALA A 74 2.81 -7.43 8.44
N GLY A 75 2.31 -7.70 9.63
CA GLY A 75 3.11 -8.03 10.80
C GLY A 75 2.41 -9.06 11.68
N GLU A 76 3.07 -9.47 12.76
CA GLU A 76 2.47 -10.41 13.70
C GLU A 76 1.26 -9.79 14.42
N PRO A 77 0.19 -10.57 14.67
CA PRO A 77 -0.92 -10.10 15.49
C PRO A 77 -0.48 -9.92 16.94
N ALA A 78 -1.17 -9.04 17.68
CA ALA A 78 -1.01 -9.03 19.13
C ALA A 78 -1.63 -10.30 19.74
N ARG A 79 -1.04 -10.76 20.85
CA ARG A 79 -1.44 -12.00 21.54
C ARG A 79 -2.94 -12.01 21.88
N GLY A 80 -3.62 -13.11 21.55
CA GLY A 80 -5.02 -13.36 21.80
C GLY A 80 -5.99 -12.72 20.80
N LEU A 81 -5.51 -12.02 19.77
CA LEU A 81 -6.38 -11.40 18.76
C LEU A 81 -6.72 -12.31 17.58
N VAL A 82 -5.94 -13.38 17.39
CA VAL A 82 -6.14 -14.39 16.35
C VAL A 82 -5.97 -15.75 17.01
N ASP A 83 -6.77 -16.73 16.59
CA ASP A 83 -6.64 -18.11 17.05
C ASP A 83 -5.22 -18.64 16.82
N GLY A 84 -4.53 -18.99 17.91
CA GLY A 84 -3.14 -19.43 17.87
C GLY A 84 -2.12 -18.33 17.53
N ASP A 85 -2.51 -17.05 17.62
CA ASP A 85 -1.66 -15.89 17.31
C ASP A 85 -1.06 -15.95 15.89
N VAL A 86 -1.76 -16.59 14.95
CA VAL A 86 -1.23 -16.86 13.62
C VAL A 86 -1.12 -15.57 12.81
N GLY A 87 0.10 -15.25 12.37
CA GLY A 87 0.43 -14.15 11.47
C GLY A 87 0.96 -14.61 10.11
N PRO A 88 1.32 -13.65 9.24
CA PRO A 88 1.18 -12.21 9.45
C PRO A 88 -0.26 -11.73 9.16
N VAL A 89 -0.66 -10.62 9.78
CA VAL A 89 -1.94 -9.91 9.61
C VAL A 89 -1.69 -8.46 9.20
N MET A 90 -2.69 -7.82 8.59
CA MET A 90 -2.62 -6.41 8.20
C MET A 90 -3.55 -5.57 9.08
N PRO A 91 -3.07 -4.56 9.81
CA PRO A 91 -3.93 -3.71 10.65
C PRO A 91 -5.00 -2.97 9.84
N ASN A 92 -6.22 -2.85 10.38
CA ASN A 92 -7.33 -2.17 9.72
C ASN A 92 -7.35 -0.67 10.02
N THR A 93 -6.34 0.06 9.57
CA THR A 93 -6.28 1.52 9.75
C THR A 93 -6.73 2.25 8.47
N PRO A 94 -7.19 3.51 8.56
CA PRO A 94 -7.50 4.31 7.37
C PRO A 94 -6.36 4.35 6.34
N ASN A 95 -5.11 4.47 6.80
CA ASN A 95 -3.92 4.52 5.95
C ASN A 95 -3.74 3.23 5.16
N PHE A 96 -3.83 2.08 5.83
CA PHE A 96 -3.70 0.77 5.19
C PHE A 96 -4.85 0.45 4.23
N ARG A 97 -6.07 0.89 4.56
CA ARG A 97 -7.21 0.79 3.63
C ARG A 97 -7.01 1.67 2.39
N GLY A 98 -6.48 2.88 2.55
CA GLY A 98 -6.11 3.76 1.44
C GLY A 98 -5.05 3.12 0.54
N TYR A 99 -4.00 2.57 1.15
CA TYR A 99 -2.94 1.83 0.46
C TYR A 99 -3.49 0.68 -0.40
N LEU A 100 -4.40 -0.14 0.15
CA LEU A 100 -5.00 -1.26 -0.59
C LEU A 100 -5.85 -0.80 -1.77
N ARG A 101 -6.59 0.31 -1.63
CA ARG A 101 -7.39 0.86 -2.74
C ARG A 101 -6.52 1.41 -3.86
N VAL A 102 -5.38 2.01 -3.52
CA VAL A 102 -4.40 2.49 -4.47
C VAL A 102 -3.71 1.33 -5.18
N SER A 103 -3.36 0.29 -4.43
CA SER A 103 -2.65 -0.90 -4.94
C SER A 103 -3.56 -1.90 -5.64
N ALA A 104 -4.87 -1.65 -5.64
CA ALA A 104 -5.86 -2.56 -6.21
C ALA A 104 -5.64 -2.75 -7.71
N CYS A 105 -5.67 -4.00 -8.15
CA CYS A 105 -5.80 -4.32 -9.57
C CYS A 105 -7.14 -3.76 -10.04
N ARG A 106 -7.10 -2.83 -10.99
CA ARG A 106 -8.31 -2.24 -11.59
C ARG A 106 -8.74 -3.06 -12.79
N LYS A 107 -10.05 -3.07 -13.08
CA LYS A 107 -10.55 -3.63 -14.34
C LYS A 107 -9.91 -2.87 -15.52
N PRO A 108 -9.53 -3.56 -16.60
CA PRO A 108 -9.21 -2.87 -17.86
C PRO A 108 -10.45 -2.07 -18.31
N GLY A 109 -10.32 -0.74 -18.41
CA GLY A 109 -11.38 0.15 -18.91
C GLY A 109 -12.15 0.96 -17.86
N GLU A 110 -11.99 0.69 -16.56
CA GLU A 110 -12.66 1.45 -15.49
C GLU A 110 -11.72 2.56 -14.95
N MET A 111 -11.50 3.60 -15.77
CA MET A 111 -10.91 4.86 -15.31
C MET A 111 -12.00 5.69 -14.63
N LEU A 112 -12.11 5.62 -13.31
CA LEU A 112 -12.75 6.70 -12.56
C LEU A 112 -11.75 7.86 -12.43
N GLY A 113 -12.10 8.99 -13.03
CA GLY A 113 -11.31 10.21 -13.05
C GLY A 113 -10.83 10.62 -11.65
N GLY A 114 -9.54 10.90 -11.52
CA GLY A 114 -8.94 11.31 -10.26
C GLY A 114 -7.41 11.29 -10.30
N GLY A 115 -6.83 12.31 -10.96
CA GLY A 115 -5.58 12.97 -10.54
C GLY A 115 -4.37 12.11 -10.15
N GLY A 116 -4.00 11.10 -10.94
CA GLY A 116 -2.62 10.62 -10.91
C GLY A 116 -1.72 11.67 -11.55
N LEU A 117 -0.64 12.11 -10.89
CA LEU A 117 0.44 12.84 -11.57
C LEU A 117 1.14 11.90 -12.54
N HIS A 118 0.49 11.60 -13.65
CA HIS A 118 1.13 11.14 -14.86
C HIS A 118 1.22 12.35 -15.78
N GLY A 119 2.38 13.02 -15.75
CA GLY A 119 2.63 14.23 -16.51
C GLY A 119 3.96 14.90 -16.15
N PRO A 120 4.29 16.04 -16.80
CA PRO A 120 5.59 16.71 -16.72
C PRO A 120 6.08 17.04 -15.29
N ALA A 121 5.15 17.17 -14.35
CA ALA A 121 5.45 17.43 -12.93
C ALA A 121 6.12 16.23 -12.22
N ALA A 122 5.77 15.00 -12.60
CA ALA A 122 6.42 13.80 -12.06
C ALA A 122 7.86 13.66 -12.58
N GLU A 123 8.08 13.93 -13.87
CA GLU A 123 9.41 13.96 -14.50
C GLU A 123 10.31 15.05 -13.89
N LEU A 124 9.78 16.25 -13.65
CA LEU A 124 10.48 17.34 -12.96
C LEU A 124 10.92 16.96 -11.54
N LEU A 125 10.07 16.22 -10.80
CA LEU A 125 10.39 15.77 -9.45
C LEU A 125 11.48 14.68 -9.45
N VAL A 126 11.44 13.75 -10.41
CA VAL A 126 12.49 12.73 -10.60
C VAL A 126 13.82 13.34 -11.04
N ASP A 127 13.79 14.31 -11.96
CA ASP A 127 15.00 15.00 -12.40
C ASP A 127 15.61 15.87 -11.30
N ALA A 128 14.78 16.50 -10.46
CA ALA A 128 15.24 17.20 -9.27
C ALA A 128 15.92 16.25 -8.26
N ILE A 129 15.35 15.06 -8.03
CA ILE A 129 15.93 14.04 -7.13
C ILE A 129 17.25 13.49 -7.71
N ARG A 130 17.31 13.20 -9.01
CA ARG A 130 18.55 12.76 -9.68
C ARG A 130 19.61 13.85 -9.74
N SER A 131 19.23 15.11 -9.84
CA SER A 131 20.13 16.27 -9.80
C SER A 131 20.70 16.49 -8.39
N ALA A 132 19.88 16.36 -7.34
CA ALA A 132 20.31 16.42 -5.94
C ALA A 132 21.28 15.29 -5.60
N ARG A 133 21.02 14.06 -6.05
CA ARG A 133 21.92 12.90 -5.87
C ARG A 133 23.30 13.09 -6.51
N ARG A 134 23.39 13.85 -7.60
CA ARG A 134 24.66 14.12 -8.30
C ARG A 134 25.52 15.19 -7.63
N ARG A 135 24.96 16.02 -6.74
CA ARG A 135 25.69 17.20 -6.22
C ARG A 135 26.37 17.02 -4.88
N THR A 136 25.92 16.14 -3.97
CA THR A 136 26.72 15.63 -2.83
C THR A 136 25.86 14.72 -1.94
N GLN A 137 26.50 13.71 -1.34
CA GLN A 137 25.89 12.69 -0.48
C GLN A 137 25.56 13.18 0.95
N GLU A 138 25.81 14.45 1.27
CA GLU A 138 25.79 14.95 2.66
C GLU A 138 24.55 15.78 3.05
N ASP A 139 23.67 16.20 2.12
CA ASP A 139 22.65 17.21 2.45
C ASP A 139 21.20 16.89 2.05
N LEU A 140 20.83 15.60 1.99
CA LEU A 140 19.42 15.20 1.77
C LEU A 140 18.47 15.67 2.88
N ALA A 141 18.98 16.04 4.06
CA ALA A 141 18.19 16.48 5.21
C ALA A 141 17.75 17.96 5.13
N SER A 142 18.41 18.78 4.31
CA SER A 142 18.24 20.23 4.27
C SER A 142 17.36 20.74 3.11
N TYR A 143 16.83 19.84 2.26
CA TYR A 143 16.13 20.24 1.05
C TYR A 143 14.59 20.21 1.17
N PRO A 144 13.89 21.24 0.62
CA PRO A 144 12.44 21.24 0.38
C PRO A 144 11.93 20.01 -0.37
N LEU A 145 12.83 19.32 -1.07
CA LEU A 145 12.58 18.08 -1.81
C LEU A 145 12.26 16.89 -0.91
N LEU A 146 12.89 16.79 0.28
CA LEU A 146 12.54 15.74 1.25
C LEU A 146 11.14 15.98 1.81
N HIS A 147 10.78 17.23 2.06
CA HIS A 147 9.43 17.63 2.44
C HIS A 147 8.42 17.36 1.32
N ALA A 148 8.74 17.64 0.06
CA ALA A 148 7.86 17.30 -1.07
C ALA A 148 7.69 15.78 -1.27
N VAL A 149 8.76 14.99 -1.05
CA VAL A 149 8.67 13.52 -1.01
C VAL A 149 7.83 13.07 0.18
N MET A 150 7.99 13.68 1.36
CA MET A 150 7.20 13.40 2.56
C MET A 150 5.71 13.75 2.37
N ASP A 151 5.39 14.91 1.82
CA ASP A 151 4.02 15.32 1.47
C ASP A 151 3.44 14.39 0.40
N ALA A 152 4.25 13.93 -0.56
CA ALA A 152 3.86 12.92 -1.54
C ALA A 152 3.61 11.55 -0.89
N PHE A 153 4.40 11.16 0.12
CA PHE A 153 4.18 9.94 0.92
C PHE A 153 2.88 10.01 1.74
N GLU A 154 2.57 11.18 2.31
CA GLU A 154 1.35 11.41 3.10
C GLU A 154 0.09 11.47 2.23
N THR A 155 0.19 12.04 1.03
CA THR A 155 -0.95 12.16 0.11
C THR A 155 -1.11 10.97 -0.83
N SER A 156 -0.04 10.20 -1.07
CA SER A 156 -0.02 9.13 -2.06
C SER A 156 1.15 8.11 -1.90
N PRO A 157 0.88 6.96 -1.26
CA PRO A 157 1.86 5.89 -1.09
C PRO A 157 2.40 5.26 -2.40
N TRP A 158 1.78 5.54 -3.55
CA TRP A 158 2.26 5.05 -4.84
C TRP A 158 3.37 5.94 -5.43
N HIS A 159 3.30 7.26 -5.22
CA HIS A 159 4.37 8.17 -5.60
C HIS A 159 5.64 7.90 -4.80
N ALA A 160 5.49 7.63 -3.51
CA ALA A 160 6.55 7.23 -2.61
C ALA A 160 7.42 6.09 -3.17
N ARG A 161 6.80 4.99 -3.59
CA ARG A 161 7.48 3.82 -4.16
C ARG A 161 8.14 4.16 -5.50
N TRP A 162 7.41 4.82 -6.39
CA TRP A 162 7.95 5.24 -7.69
C TRP A 162 9.14 6.20 -7.55
N LEU A 163 9.08 7.14 -6.60
CA LEU A 163 10.16 8.08 -6.28
C LEU A 163 11.37 7.35 -5.70
N CYS A 164 11.18 6.39 -4.80
CA CYS A 164 12.27 5.58 -4.26
C CYS A 164 12.95 4.74 -5.35
N GLU A 165 12.16 4.08 -6.21
CA GLU A 165 12.67 3.29 -7.34
C GLU A 165 13.40 4.18 -8.36
N ALA A 166 12.81 5.32 -8.74
CA ALA A 166 13.41 6.28 -9.68
C ALA A 166 14.68 6.96 -9.14
N ALA A 167 14.77 7.11 -7.81
CA ALA A 167 15.93 7.64 -7.11
C ALA A 167 17.00 6.58 -6.78
N GLN A 168 16.67 5.30 -6.93
CA GLN A 168 17.44 4.14 -6.43
C GLN A 168 17.74 4.24 -4.92
N ILE A 169 16.76 4.71 -4.15
CA ILE A 169 16.82 4.78 -2.70
C ILE A 169 16.04 3.58 -2.17
N ASP A 170 16.64 2.83 -1.25
CA ASP A 170 15.92 1.76 -0.55
C ASP A 170 14.75 2.35 0.26
N PRO A 171 13.49 2.00 -0.04
CA PRO A 171 12.33 2.50 0.69
C PRO A 171 12.42 2.23 2.20
N LYS A 172 13.05 1.11 2.62
CA LYS A 172 13.26 0.82 4.05
C LYS A 172 14.10 1.89 4.72
N THR A 173 15.15 2.37 4.05
CA THR A 173 16.01 3.43 4.59
C THR A 173 15.23 4.73 4.83
N VAL A 174 14.28 5.04 3.95
CA VAL A 174 13.40 6.21 4.09
C VAL A 174 12.45 6.02 5.28
N ILE A 175 11.79 4.86 5.38
CA ILE A 175 10.85 4.54 6.46
C ILE A 175 11.55 4.48 7.82
N THR A 176 12.72 3.85 7.92
CA THR A 176 13.49 3.79 9.16
C THR A 176 13.92 5.18 9.63
N ARG A 177 14.31 6.07 8.72
CA ARG A 177 14.64 7.47 9.06
C ARG A 177 13.41 8.30 9.44
N LEU A 178 12.26 8.02 8.84
CA LEU A 178 10.97 8.62 9.25
C LEU A 178 10.61 8.24 10.68
N HIS A 179 10.76 6.95 11.03
CA HIS A 179 10.48 6.47 12.38
C HIS A 179 11.49 7.00 13.42
N ALA A 180 12.77 7.17 13.05
CA ALA A 180 13.76 7.78 13.93
C ALA A 180 13.41 9.25 14.25
N ARG A 181 13.07 10.05 13.22
CA ARG A 181 12.75 11.48 13.39
C ARG A 181 11.44 11.74 14.13
N ALA A 182 10.42 10.89 13.96
CA ALA A 182 9.17 10.97 14.72
C ALA A 182 9.39 10.71 16.22
N ASN A 183 10.39 9.91 16.58
CA ASN A 183 10.75 9.63 17.98
C ASN A 183 11.70 10.69 18.58
N ASP A 184 12.52 11.36 17.77
CA ASP A 184 13.39 12.45 18.21
C ASP A 184 12.65 13.77 18.43
N GLY A 185 11.49 13.97 17.79
CA GLY A 185 10.64 15.16 17.95
C GLY A 185 9.86 15.27 19.27
N GLY A 186 10.03 14.32 20.20
CA GLY A 186 9.37 14.30 21.52
C GLY A 186 10.20 14.89 22.67
N ARG A 187 11.40 15.44 22.39
CA ARG A 187 12.22 16.14 23.40
C ARG A 187 12.66 17.51 22.89
N SER A 188 11.77 18.47 22.99
CA SER A 188 12.10 19.90 23.07
C SER A 188 10.94 20.63 23.70
#